data_AF-A0A6I4TC07-F1
#
_entry.id   AF-A0A6I4TC07-F1
#
_cell.length_a   1.000
_cell.length_b   1.000
_cell.length_c   1.000
_cell.angle_alpha   90.00
_cell.angle_beta   90.00
_cell.angle_gamma   90.00
#
_symmetry.space_group_name_H-M   'P 1'
#
loop_
_entity.id
_entity.type
_entity.pdbx_description
1 polymer ?
#
loop_
_entity_poly.entity_id
_entity_poly.type
_entity_poly.pdbx_seq_one_letter_code
_entity_poly.pdbx_strand_id
1 'polypeptide(L)'
;MNIVLDDPSLRATLDEINEPELRELLSRLADRAKAVGLWQVTCIALVEPGDSAEALGDLLGFDPIVGPLGDPDGEFLAWWDRLEYHRTEAVFELLHTIGTEFAYILLVKNSGPDRSGLVALCRKHCAT
;
A
#
# COMPACT_ATOMS: atom_id res chain seq x y z
N MET A 1 -0.67 -1.05 -12.41
CA MET A 1 0.36 -0.03 -12.60
C MET A 1 0.62 0.52 -11.23
N ASN A 2 1.76 0.22 -10.63
CA ASN A 2 2.12 0.75 -9.31
C ASN A 2 2.61 2.20 -9.47
N ILE A 3 2.04 3.14 -8.72
CA ILE A 3 2.45 4.56 -8.75
C ILE A 3 2.96 4.94 -7.37
N VAL A 4 4.22 5.43 -7.29
CA VAL A 4 4.71 6.14 -6.11
C VAL A 4 4.16 7.56 -6.16
N LEU A 5 3.45 7.97 -5.12
CA LEU A 5 2.82 9.29 -5.08
C LEU A 5 3.80 10.34 -4.54
N ASP A 6 4.39 11.13 -5.44
CA ASP A 6 4.92 12.47 -5.14
C ASP A 6 3.85 13.53 -5.41
N ASP A 7 4.13 14.83 -5.20
CA ASP A 7 3.10 15.87 -5.39
C ASP A 7 2.47 15.88 -6.81
N PRO A 8 3.25 15.79 -7.90
CA PRO A 8 2.70 15.64 -9.25
C PRO A 8 1.91 14.35 -9.48
N SER A 9 2.44 13.21 -9.06
CA SER A 9 1.84 11.90 -9.29
C SER A 9 0.60 11.69 -8.44
N LEU A 10 0.56 12.26 -7.22
CA LEU A 10 -0.62 12.32 -6.38
C LEU A 10 -1.75 13.03 -7.11
N ARG A 11 -1.49 14.22 -7.66
CA ARG A 11 -2.51 15.00 -8.37
C ARG A 11 -3.04 14.25 -9.59
N ALA A 12 -2.15 13.69 -10.42
CA ALA A 12 -2.55 12.89 -11.58
C ALA A 12 -3.38 11.67 -11.16
N THR A 13 -2.96 10.97 -10.11
CA THR A 13 -3.67 9.79 -9.60
C THR A 13 -5.06 10.16 -9.06
N LEU A 14 -5.19 11.29 -8.34
CA LEU A 14 -6.50 11.75 -7.83
C LEU A 14 -7.46 12.13 -8.97
N ASP A 15 -6.95 12.64 -10.09
CA ASP A 15 -7.74 12.97 -11.28
C ASP A 15 -8.21 11.71 -12.05
N GLU A 16 -7.45 10.61 -11.99
CA GLU A 16 -7.77 9.35 -12.68
C GLU A 16 -8.68 8.41 -11.86
N ILE A 17 -8.61 8.46 -10.54
CA ILE A 17 -9.44 7.64 -9.65
C ILE A 17 -10.89 8.10 -9.74
N ASN A 18 -11.80 7.18 -10.06
CA ASN A 18 -13.23 7.49 -10.18
C ASN A 18 -13.99 7.24 -8.87
N GLU A 19 -13.41 6.46 -7.96
CA GLU A 19 -13.94 6.13 -6.65
C GLU A 19 -13.72 7.30 -5.67
N PRO A 20 -14.78 8.05 -5.29
CA PRO A 20 -14.64 9.24 -4.46
C PRO A 20 -13.98 8.97 -3.11
N GLU A 21 -14.28 7.83 -2.51
CA GLU A 21 -13.82 7.49 -1.17
C GLU A 21 -12.34 7.03 -1.19
N LEU A 22 -11.89 6.36 -2.26
CA LEU A 22 -10.46 6.08 -2.47
C LEU A 22 -9.67 7.37 -2.70
N ARG A 23 -10.24 8.33 -3.45
CA ARG A 23 -9.66 9.67 -3.65
C ARG A 23 -9.53 10.42 -2.32
N GLU A 24 -10.55 10.35 -1.47
CA GLU A 24 -10.52 10.95 -0.13
C GLU A 24 -9.48 10.27 0.77
N LEU A 25 -9.41 8.94 0.77
CA LEU A 25 -8.42 8.17 1.53
C LEU A 25 -6.99 8.59 1.16
N LEU A 26 -6.67 8.62 -0.13
CA LEU A 26 -5.36 9.02 -0.64
C LEU A 26 -5.01 10.46 -0.25
N SER A 27 -5.96 11.39 -0.42
CA SER A 27 -5.76 12.80 -0.08
C SER A 27 -5.46 12.95 1.41
N ARG A 28 -6.22 12.26 2.27
CA ARG A 28 -6.06 12.30 3.73
C ARG A 28 -4.73 11.70 4.18
N LEU A 29 -4.27 10.61 3.55
CA LEU A 29 -2.96 10.01 3.85
C LEU A 29 -1.82 10.96 3.47
N ALA A 30 -1.88 11.56 2.29
CA ALA A 30 -0.90 12.54 1.84
C ALA A 30 -0.87 13.78 2.74
N ASP A 31 -2.04 14.34 3.07
CA ASP A 31 -2.16 15.49 3.97
C ASP A 31 -1.61 15.19 5.36
N ARG A 32 -1.87 13.99 5.88
CA ARG A 32 -1.31 13.55 7.17
C ARG A 32 0.21 13.46 7.12
N ALA A 33 0.77 12.84 6.09
CA ALA A 33 2.22 12.73 5.90
C ALA A 33 2.88 14.13 5.77
N LYS A 34 2.24 15.06 5.07
CA LYS A 34 2.67 16.46 4.97
C LYS A 34 2.61 17.19 6.31
N ALA A 35 1.51 17.04 7.04
CA ALA A 35 1.31 17.71 8.33
C ALA A 35 2.35 17.31 9.39
N VAL A 36 2.83 16.06 9.33
CA VAL A 36 3.88 15.56 10.24
C VAL A 36 5.30 15.72 9.66
N GLY A 37 5.46 16.33 8.48
CA GLY A 37 6.76 16.57 7.87
C GLY A 37 7.45 15.34 7.27
N LEU A 38 6.73 14.23 7.09
CA LEU A 38 7.26 12.95 6.59
C LEU A 38 6.94 12.68 5.12
N TRP A 39 6.31 13.61 4.42
CA TRP A 39 5.89 13.43 3.02
C TRP A 39 7.03 12.99 2.09
N GLN A 40 8.20 13.63 2.21
CA GLN A 40 9.36 13.35 1.34
C GLN A 40 10.00 11.98 1.58
N VAL A 41 9.61 11.31 2.66
CA VAL A 41 10.15 10.02 3.09
C VAL A 41 9.05 8.97 3.28
N THR A 42 7.85 9.26 2.76
CA THR A 42 6.72 8.32 2.77
C THR A 42 6.41 7.92 1.34
N CYS A 43 6.55 6.63 1.04
CA CYS A 43 6.10 6.06 -0.23
C CYS A 43 4.65 5.60 -0.08
N ILE A 44 3.72 6.33 -0.69
CA ILE A 44 2.33 5.88 -0.84
C ILE A 44 2.18 5.25 -2.22
N ALA A 45 1.64 4.04 -2.29
CA ALA A 45 1.39 3.35 -3.55
C ALA A 45 0.02 2.68 -3.60
N LEU A 46 -0.68 2.86 -4.72
CA LEU A 46 -1.87 2.10 -5.07
C LEU A 46 -1.47 0.83 -5.82
N VAL A 47 -1.85 -0.33 -5.29
CA VAL A 47 -1.55 -1.64 -5.86
C VAL A 47 -2.81 -2.17 -6.54
N GLU A 48 -2.74 -2.33 -7.87
CA GLU A 48 -3.86 -2.81 -8.68
C GLU A 48 -3.85 -4.35 -8.75
N PRO A 49 -5.01 -4.99 -9.00
CA PRO A 49 -5.11 -6.45 -9.09
C PRO A 49 -4.18 -7.07 -10.16
N GLY A 50 -3.89 -6.31 -11.22
CA GLY A 50 -3.03 -6.76 -12.31
C GLY A 50 -1.53 -6.74 -12.00
N ASP A 51 -1.11 -6.09 -10.91
CA ASP A 51 0.30 -5.88 -10.59
C ASP A 51 0.97 -7.18 -10.13
N SER A 52 2.13 -7.46 -10.72
CA SER A 52 2.92 -8.64 -10.40
C SER A 52 3.80 -8.42 -9.16
N ALA A 53 4.23 -9.51 -8.52
CA ALA A 53 5.20 -9.44 -7.44
C ALA A 53 6.53 -8.80 -7.90
N GLU A 54 6.97 -9.04 -9.14
CA GLU A 54 8.16 -8.42 -9.73
C GLU A 54 8.02 -6.89 -9.82
N ALA A 55 6.89 -6.40 -10.35
CA ALA A 55 6.63 -4.96 -10.46
C ALA A 55 6.49 -4.27 -9.09
N LEU A 56 6.07 -5.00 -8.06
CA LEU A 56 6.09 -4.51 -6.68
C LEU A 56 7.50 -4.58 -6.08
N GLY A 57 8.29 -5.59 -6.43
CA GLY A 57 9.68 -5.69 -6.05
C GLY A 57 10.50 -4.50 -6.53
N ASP A 58 10.33 -4.14 -7.80
CA ASP A 58 10.98 -2.96 -8.40
C ASP A 58 10.55 -1.65 -7.73
N LEU A 59 9.28 -1.56 -7.30
CA LEU A 59 8.73 -0.40 -6.60
C LEU A 59 9.27 -0.26 -5.17
N LEU A 60 9.30 -1.37 -4.43
CA LEU A 60 9.59 -1.40 -3.00
C LEU A 60 11.08 -1.59 -2.69
N GLY A 61 11.86 -2.01 -3.69
CA GLY A 61 13.26 -2.39 -3.53
C GLY A 61 13.46 -3.73 -2.82
N PHE A 62 12.39 -4.51 -2.61
CA PHE A 62 12.42 -5.85 -2.02
C PHE A 62 11.21 -6.67 -2.46
N ASP A 63 11.30 -8.00 -2.43
CA ASP A 63 10.18 -8.89 -2.72
C ASP A 63 9.07 -8.72 -1.66
N PRO A 64 7.82 -8.38 -2.04
CA PRO A 64 6.77 -8.11 -1.06
C PRO A 64 6.22 -9.36 -0.34
N ILE A 65 6.51 -10.58 -0.82
CA ILE A 65 6.01 -11.84 -0.24
C ILE A 65 7.10 -12.58 0.54
N VAL A 66 8.35 -12.47 0.11
CA VAL A 66 9.51 -13.05 0.81
C VAL A 66 10.14 -12.02 1.77
N GLY A 67 9.96 -10.73 1.51
CA GLY A 67 10.52 -9.65 2.29
C GLY A 67 9.63 -9.20 3.46
N PRO A 68 9.85 -7.98 3.97
CA PRO A 68 9.20 -7.43 5.17
C PRO A 68 7.67 -7.50 5.18
N LEU A 69 7.06 -7.50 4.00
CA LEU A 69 5.61 -7.46 3.88
C LEU A 69 4.97 -8.84 3.86
N GLY A 70 5.76 -9.92 3.91
CA GLY A 70 5.31 -11.27 3.60
C GLY A 70 5.53 -12.32 4.69
N ASP A 71 5.42 -13.59 4.28
CA ASP A 71 5.50 -14.78 5.15
C ASP A 71 6.48 -15.79 4.55
N PRO A 72 7.79 -15.49 4.51
CA PRO A 72 8.78 -16.27 3.77
C PRO A 72 8.89 -17.74 4.21
N ASP A 73 8.66 -18.02 5.50
CA ASP A 73 8.89 -19.34 6.11
C ASP A 73 7.63 -19.96 6.74
N GLY A 74 6.45 -19.35 6.58
CA GLY A 74 5.20 -19.82 7.20
C GLY A 74 5.02 -19.45 8.68
N GLU A 75 6.05 -18.87 9.31
CA GLU A 75 5.94 -18.15 10.58
C GLU A 75 5.74 -16.66 10.30
N PHE A 76 4.47 -16.29 10.14
CA PHE A 76 4.10 -14.91 9.89
C PHE A 76 4.49 -14.01 11.08
N LEU A 77 5.55 -13.22 10.89
CA LEU A 77 5.84 -12.05 11.69
C LEU A 77 5.35 -10.84 10.89
N ALA A 78 4.34 -10.15 11.41
CA ALA A 78 3.90 -8.87 10.85
C ALA A 78 5.02 -7.84 11.03
N TRP A 79 5.76 -7.50 9.98
CA TRP A 79 6.66 -6.35 10.04
C TRP A 79 5.91 -5.05 9.75
N TRP A 80 4.66 -5.14 9.29
CA TRP A 80 3.79 -3.98 9.16
C TRP A 80 3.33 -3.48 10.53
N ASP A 81 3.33 -2.16 10.69
CA ASP A 81 2.83 -1.50 11.90
C ASP A 81 1.30 -1.48 11.94
N ARG A 82 0.67 -1.52 10.77
CA ARG A 82 -0.79 -1.50 10.63
C ARG A 82 -1.24 -2.23 9.38
N LEU A 83 -2.35 -2.95 9.52
CA LEU A 83 -3.16 -3.46 8.43
C LEU A 83 -4.63 -3.12 8.73
N GLU A 84 -5.27 -2.36 7.86
CA GLU A 84 -6.68 -1.97 7.98
C GLU A 84 -7.44 -2.28 6.69
N TYR A 85 -8.69 -2.73 6.81
CA TYR A 85 -9.56 -2.92 5.65
C TYR A 85 -10.61 -1.82 5.55
N HIS A 86 -10.53 -1.05 4.47
CA HIS A 86 -11.48 -0.02 4.10
C HIS A 86 -12.60 -0.66 3.26
N ARG A 87 -13.73 -0.95 3.93
CA ARG A 87 -14.83 -1.76 3.37
C ARG A 87 -15.55 -1.09 2.21
N THR A 88 -15.65 0.23 2.20
CA THR A 88 -16.43 0.99 1.21
C THR A 88 -15.76 0.94 -0.18
N GLU A 89 -14.43 0.98 -0.19
CA GLU A 89 -13.55 1.02 -1.36
C GLU A 89 -13.03 -0.38 -1.72
N ALA A 90 -13.25 -1.35 -0.83
CA ALA A 90 -12.64 -2.67 -0.88
C ALA A 90 -11.11 -2.58 -1.03
N VAL A 91 -10.44 -1.84 -0.15
CA VAL A 91 -8.99 -1.64 -0.16
C VAL A 91 -8.39 -1.98 1.20
N PHE A 92 -7.24 -2.64 1.21
CA PHE A 92 -6.41 -2.76 2.41
C PHE A 92 -5.40 -1.62 2.47
N GLU A 93 -5.29 -0.96 3.61
CA GLU A 93 -4.19 -0.06 3.94
C GLU A 93 -3.16 -0.83 4.76
N LEU A 94 -1.96 -0.95 4.20
CA LEU A 94 -0.79 -1.55 4.84
C LEU A 94 0.21 -0.44 5.11
N LEU A 95 0.56 -0.24 6.37
CA LEU A 95 1.64 0.66 6.80
C LEU A 95 2.84 -0.15 7.27
N HIS A 96 4.01 0.14 6.71
CA HIS A 96 5.28 -0.41 7.19
C HIS A 96 6.30 0.72 7.34
N THR A 97 6.73 0.98 8.57
CA THR A 97 7.78 1.94 8.89
C THR A 97 9.15 1.26 8.89
N ILE A 98 10.14 1.95 8.32
CA ILE A 98 11.53 1.52 8.31
C ILE A 98 12.31 2.50 9.17
N GLY A 99 12.62 2.07 10.40
CA GLY A 99 13.25 2.91 11.40
C GLY A 99 12.33 4.07 11.81
N THR A 100 12.91 5.27 11.98
CA THR A 100 12.16 6.49 12.35
C THR A 100 11.95 7.46 11.19
N GLU A 101 12.51 7.15 10.02
CA GLU A 101 12.68 8.14 8.95
C GLU A 101 11.97 7.78 7.65
N PHE A 102 11.39 6.58 7.50
CA PHE A 102 10.76 6.18 6.25
C PHE A 102 9.51 5.32 6.48
N ALA A 103 8.52 5.42 5.60
CA ALA A 103 7.34 4.56 5.63
C ALA A 103 6.83 4.19 4.23
N TYR A 104 6.37 2.94 4.09
CA TYR A 104 5.52 2.49 3.01
C TYR A 104 4.06 2.51 3.45
N ILE A 105 3.19 3.12 2.64
CA ILE A 105 1.74 3.01 2.75
C ILE A 105 1.22 2.39 1.46
N LEU A 106 0.84 1.12 1.50
CA LEU A 106 0.29 0.42 0.34
C LEU A 106 -1.23 0.37 0.46
N LEU A 107 -1.91 0.83 -0.58
CA LEU A 107 -3.33 0.67 -0.77
C LEU A 107 -3.57 -0.49 -1.73
N VAL A 108 -3.94 -1.65 -1.19
CA VAL A 108 -4.06 -2.90 -1.95
C VAL A 108 -5.53 -3.13 -2.28
N LYS A 109 -5.88 -3.07 -3.57
CA LYS A 109 -7.27 -3.33 -3.99
C LYS A 109 -7.66 -4.79 -3.74
N ASN A 110 -8.72 -4.98 -2.96
CA ASN A 110 -9.31 -6.27 -2.65
C ASN A 110 -10.31 -6.72 -3.73
N SER A 111 -9.90 -6.67 -4.99
CA SER A 111 -10.73 -7.05 -6.13
C SER A 111 -9.88 -7.73 -7.21
N GLY A 112 -10.52 -8.42 -8.17
CA GLY A 112 -9.82 -9.00 -9.31
C GLY A 112 -8.82 -10.13 -8.97
N PRO A 113 -7.92 -10.47 -9.92
CA PRO A 113 -6.87 -11.47 -9.71
C PRO A 113 -5.83 -10.97 -8.71
N ASP A 114 -5.22 -11.89 -7.95
CA ASP A 114 -4.13 -11.58 -7.01
C ASP A 114 -2.80 -12.05 -7.60
N ARG A 115 -2.24 -11.27 -8.54
CA ARG A 115 -0.99 -11.64 -9.24
C ARG A 115 0.26 -11.42 -8.40
N SER A 116 0.16 -10.63 -7.33
CA SER A 116 1.25 -10.37 -6.38
C SER A 116 1.23 -11.30 -5.18
N GLY A 117 0.08 -11.89 -4.82
CA GLY A 117 -0.11 -12.65 -3.58
C GLY A 117 -0.40 -11.76 -2.36
N LEU A 118 -0.39 -10.43 -2.54
CA LEU A 118 -0.51 -9.47 -1.45
C LEU A 118 -1.94 -9.41 -0.92
N VAL A 119 -2.95 -9.55 -1.80
CA VAL A 119 -4.36 -9.53 -1.40
C VAL A 119 -4.68 -10.73 -0.52
N ALA A 120 -4.22 -11.93 -0.89
CA ALA A 120 -4.38 -13.14 -0.11
C ALA A 120 -3.74 -13.00 1.28
N LEU A 121 -2.55 -12.41 1.34
CA LEU A 121 -1.87 -12.15 2.59
C LEU A 121 -2.65 -11.15 3.47
N CYS A 122 -3.10 -10.03 2.91
CA CYS A 122 -3.92 -9.06 3.63
C CYS A 122 -5.23 -9.70 4.14
N ARG A 123 -5.91 -10.51 3.32
CA ARG A 123 -7.13 -11.23 3.75
C ARG A 123 -6.88 -12.19 4.90
N LYS A 124 -5.75 -12.89 4.90
CA LYS A 124 -5.38 -13.86 5.94
C LYS A 124 -5.13 -13.17 7.30
N HIS A 125 -4.60 -11.96 7.29
CA HIS A 125 -4.08 -11.30 8.49
C HIS A 125 -4.83 -10.04 8.93
N CYS A 126 -5.74 -9.51 8.10
CA CYS A 126 -6.61 -8.42 8.52
C CYS A 126 -7.67 -8.98 9.48
N ALA A 127 -7.59 -8.60 10.76
CA ALA A 127 -8.61 -8.94 11.73
C ALA A 127 -9.97 -8.35 11.29
N THR A 128 -11.01 -9.17 11.28
CA THR A 128 -12.39 -8.77 10.97
C THR A 128 -13.03 -7.89 12.03
#